data_AF-A0A917IZH5-F1
#
_entry.id   AF-A0A917IZH5-F1
#
_cell.length_a   1.000
_cell.length_b   1.000
_cell.length_c   1.000
_cell.angle_alpha   90.00
_cell.angle_beta   90.00
_cell.angle_gamma   90.00
#
_symmetry.space_group_name_H-M   'P 1'
#
loop_
_entity.id
_entity.type
_entity.pdbx_description
1 polymer ?
#
loop_
_entity_poly.entity_id
_entity_poly.type
_entity_poly.pdbx_seq_one_letter_code
_entity_poly.pdbx_strand_id
1 'polypeptide(L)'
;MPGSIRAQQNTLTLQLLARAGQQALTTEDSCTNAAGETFAVRNFRYYLSHIQLAGADGRYYEAAETAAYLADMRDSSSQQIMLTTKGPVQSIRFLLGVDSMANVTGVHTGTLDPAKGMFWTWNSGYIMAKLEGRSPQSTAPGRNFTYHIGGYKTGQQTARWITLPVTATPANRLVLAADILQWFGGSAGVTIASHPVCHEPGPLAVAIADNYTRMFSVVKEGEQQP
;
A
#
# COMPACT_ATOMS: atom_id res chain seq x y z
N MET A 1 -25.78 -12.67 -39.14
CA MET A 1 -25.53 -12.57 -37.68
C MET A 1 -24.10 -12.10 -37.50
N PRO A 2 -23.83 -10.84 -37.10
CA PRO A 2 -22.48 -10.43 -36.77
C PRO A 2 -22.07 -11.14 -35.47
N GLY A 3 -20.98 -11.89 -35.52
CA GLY A 3 -20.43 -12.57 -34.34
C GLY A 3 -19.98 -11.55 -33.31
N SER A 4 -20.48 -11.69 -32.09
CA SER A 4 -19.98 -10.96 -30.93
C SER A 4 -18.51 -11.30 -30.76
N ILE A 5 -17.62 -10.36 -31.09
CA ILE A 5 -16.21 -10.43 -30.73
C ILE A 5 -16.18 -10.38 -29.21
N ARG A 6 -15.98 -11.53 -28.55
CA ARG A 6 -15.64 -11.54 -27.13
C ARG A 6 -14.29 -10.83 -27.02
N ALA A 7 -14.25 -9.71 -26.29
CA ALA A 7 -12.98 -9.12 -25.90
C ALA A 7 -12.14 -10.21 -25.21
N GLN A 8 -10.94 -10.47 -25.73
CA GLN A 8 -10.05 -11.47 -25.15
C GLN A 8 -9.62 -10.96 -23.77
N GLN A 9 -10.09 -11.61 -22.72
CA GLN A 9 -9.69 -11.31 -21.35
C GLN A 9 -8.37 -12.01 -21.08
N ASN A 10 -7.33 -11.23 -20.84
CA ASN A 10 -6.01 -11.74 -20.48
C ASN A 10 -5.82 -11.58 -18.97
N THR A 11 -5.06 -12.48 -18.35
CA THR A 11 -4.68 -12.36 -16.94
C THR A 11 -3.36 -11.62 -16.80
N LEU A 12 -3.26 -10.78 -15.76
CA LEU A 12 -2.05 -10.08 -15.36
C LEU A 12 -1.80 -10.35 -13.88
N THR A 13 -0.60 -10.81 -13.56
CA THR A 13 -0.16 -10.92 -12.17
C THR A 13 0.41 -9.58 -11.70
N LEU A 14 -0.27 -8.97 -10.73
CA LEU A 14 0.27 -7.86 -9.96
C LEU A 14 1.08 -8.41 -8.78
N GLN A 15 2.40 -8.27 -8.83
CA GLN A 15 3.30 -8.59 -7.74
C GLN A 15 3.56 -7.33 -6.92
N LEU A 16 3.42 -7.44 -5.61
CA LEU A 16 3.78 -6.41 -4.63
C LEU A 16 5.15 -6.76 -4.04
N LEU A 17 6.05 -5.79 -3.99
CA LEU A 17 7.39 -5.93 -3.43
C LEU A 17 7.60 -4.86 -2.35
N ALA A 18 7.73 -5.27 -1.09
CA ALA A 18 8.14 -4.34 -0.03
C ALA A 18 9.64 -4.05 -0.15
N ARG A 19 10.05 -2.78 -0.06
CA ARG A 19 11.46 -2.38 -0.09
C ARG A 19 11.76 -1.19 0.81
N ALA A 20 13.03 -0.98 1.12
CA ALA A 20 13.59 0.25 1.66
C ALA A 20 14.64 0.77 0.68
N GLY A 21 14.32 1.86 -0.03
CA GLY A 21 15.15 2.33 -1.14
C GLY A 21 15.19 1.29 -2.25
N GLN A 22 16.37 0.68 -2.50
CA GLN A 22 16.53 -0.40 -3.48
C GLN A 22 16.57 -1.80 -2.83
N GLN A 23 16.62 -1.89 -1.50
CA GLN A 23 16.72 -3.16 -0.80
C GLN A 23 15.33 -3.77 -0.63
N ALA A 24 15.12 -4.99 -1.16
CA ALA A 24 13.93 -5.78 -0.84
C ALA A 24 13.87 -6.04 0.67
N LEU A 25 12.70 -5.84 1.27
CA LEU A 25 12.54 -5.98 2.72
C LEU A 25 12.27 -7.42 3.12
N THR A 26 13.02 -7.88 4.10
CA THR A 26 12.67 -9.01 4.97
C THR A 26 12.50 -8.52 6.41
N THR A 27 11.94 -9.37 7.26
CA THR A 27 11.76 -9.02 8.68
C THR A 27 13.10 -8.83 9.38
N GLU A 28 13.20 -7.78 10.21
CA GLU A 28 14.39 -7.41 10.99
C GLU A 28 15.58 -6.84 10.19
N ASP A 29 15.41 -6.56 8.89
CA ASP A 29 16.42 -5.84 8.10
C ASP A 29 16.65 -4.43 8.65
N SER A 30 17.93 -4.07 8.83
CA SER A 30 18.33 -2.72 9.23
C SER A 30 18.21 -1.76 8.05
N CYS A 31 17.36 -0.76 8.21
CA CYS A 31 17.08 0.31 7.26
C CYS A 31 17.59 1.65 7.80
N THR A 32 17.71 2.65 6.93
CA THR A 32 18.03 4.03 7.34
C THR A 32 17.16 5.00 6.55
N ASN A 33 16.48 5.90 7.25
CA ASN A 33 15.66 6.93 6.60
C ASN A 33 16.49 8.16 6.19
N ALA A 34 15.87 9.10 5.47
CA ALA A 34 16.55 10.31 5.00
C ALA A 34 17.05 11.24 6.13
N ALA A 35 16.56 11.07 7.36
CA ALA A 35 17.02 11.79 8.54
C ALA A 35 18.23 11.13 9.23
N GLY A 36 18.73 10.00 8.68
CA GLY A 36 19.85 9.25 9.25
C GLY A 36 19.46 8.36 10.44
N GLU A 37 18.16 8.15 10.68
CA GLU A 37 17.69 7.28 11.75
C GLU A 37 17.71 5.82 11.28
N THR A 38 18.33 4.96 12.09
CA THR A 38 18.38 3.52 11.82
C THR A 38 17.16 2.84 12.42
N PHE A 39 16.61 1.87 11.71
CA PHE A 39 15.44 1.15 12.18
C PHE A 39 15.32 -0.23 11.55
N ALA A 40 14.63 -1.15 12.22
CA ALA A 40 14.34 -2.50 11.73
C ALA A 40 12.83 -2.71 11.64
N VAL A 41 12.35 -3.18 10.50
CA VAL A 41 10.92 -3.40 10.28
C VAL A 41 10.50 -4.74 10.83
N ARG A 42 9.42 -4.73 11.60
CA ARG A 42 8.74 -5.95 12.03
C ARG A 42 7.50 -6.21 11.22
N ASN A 43 6.66 -5.22 11.03
CA ASN A 43 5.35 -5.39 10.43
C ASN A 43 5.12 -4.31 9.38
N PHE A 44 4.71 -4.71 8.19
CA PHE A 44 4.30 -3.80 7.14
C PHE A 44 3.10 -4.40 6.41
N ARG A 45 1.97 -3.70 6.52
CA ARG A 45 0.68 -4.12 5.97
C ARG A 45 -0.05 -2.95 5.38
N TYR A 46 -0.81 -3.17 4.32
CA TYR A 46 -1.66 -2.13 3.74
C TYR A 46 -2.79 -2.73 2.93
N TYR A 47 -3.90 -1.99 2.85
CA TYR A 47 -5.00 -2.35 1.98
C TYR A 47 -4.82 -1.74 0.59
N LEU A 48 -5.12 -2.51 -0.45
CA LEU A 48 -5.35 -2.01 -1.80
C LEU A 48 -6.81 -2.28 -2.17
N SER A 49 -7.52 -1.25 -2.59
CA SER A 49 -8.90 -1.36 -3.11
C SER A 49 -9.02 -0.62 -4.44
N HIS A 50 -10.08 -0.90 -5.20
CA HIS A 50 -10.35 -0.29 -6.49
C HIS A 50 -9.16 -0.34 -7.47
N ILE A 51 -8.60 -1.54 -7.68
CA ILE A 51 -7.46 -1.71 -8.58
C ILE A 51 -7.96 -1.63 -10.02
N GLN A 52 -7.64 -0.52 -10.66
CA GLN A 52 -8.07 -0.15 -11.99
C GLN A 52 -6.90 -0.13 -12.97
N LEU A 53 -7.15 -0.56 -14.20
CA LEU A 53 -6.19 -0.52 -15.30
C LEU A 53 -6.72 0.36 -16.43
N ALA A 54 -5.83 1.02 -17.14
CA ALA A 54 -6.13 1.73 -18.38
C ALA A 54 -5.14 1.37 -19.49
N GLY A 55 -5.66 1.23 -20.71
CA GLY A 55 -4.87 1.04 -21.92
C GLY A 55 -4.63 2.38 -22.64
N ALA A 56 -4.40 2.31 -23.95
CA ALA A 56 -4.12 3.48 -24.78
C ALA A 56 -5.28 4.50 -24.88
N ASP A 57 -6.51 4.08 -24.59
CA ASP A 57 -7.69 4.97 -24.60
C ASP A 57 -7.82 5.81 -23.31
N GLY A 58 -6.96 5.56 -22.32
CA GLY A 58 -6.93 6.26 -21.03
C GLY A 58 -8.13 6.00 -20.12
N ARG A 59 -9.04 5.07 -20.48
CA ARG A 59 -10.24 4.80 -19.69
C ARG A 59 -9.96 3.71 -18.65
N TYR A 60 -10.11 4.07 -17.38
CA TYR A 60 -9.96 3.13 -16.27
C TYR A 60 -11.15 2.17 -16.19
N TYR A 61 -10.85 0.90 -15.94
CA TYR A 61 -11.84 -0.12 -15.58
C TYR A 61 -11.33 -0.91 -14.38
N GLU A 62 -12.25 -1.38 -13.52
CA GLU A 62 -11.91 -2.28 -12.42
C GLU A 62 -11.34 -3.58 -12.97
N ALA A 63 -10.13 -3.93 -12.52
CA ALA A 63 -9.39 -5.08 -12.99
C ALA A 63 -9.31 -6.20 -11.96
N ALA A 64 -9.51 -5.87 -10.68
CA ALA A 64 -9.61 -6.82 -9.59
C ALA A 64 -11.01 -7.43 -9.46
N GLU A 65 -11.08 -8.68 -9.02
CA GLU A 65 -12.34 -9.36 -8.71
C GLU A 65 -12.89 -8.98 -7.33
N THR A 66 -12.00 -8.83 -6.34
CA THR A 66 -12.41 -8.46 -4.99
C THR A 66 -12.32 -6.95 -4.76
N ALA A 67 -13.17 -6.44 -3.87
CA ALA A 67 -13.22 -5.01 -3.55
C ALA A 67 -11.96 -4.52 -2.80
N ALA A 68 -11.28 -5.40 -2.07
CA ALA A 68 -10.07 -5.08 -1.33
C ALA A 68 -9.13 -6.30 -1.18
N TYR A 69 -7.83 -6.00 -1.12
CA TYR A 69 -6.73 -6.92 -0.85
C TYR A 69 -5.91 -6.39 0.32
N LEU A 70 -5.49 -7.28 1.23
CA LEU A 70 -4.54 -6.95 2.28
C LEU A 70 -3.18 -7.48 1.87
N ALA A 71 -2.22 -6.60 1.63
CA ALA A 71 -0.83 -6.99 1.50
C ALA A 71 -0.20 -7.08 2.90
N ASP A 72 0.45 -8.20 3.20
CA ASP A 72 1.22 -8.43 4.41
C ASP A 72 2.62 -8.91 4.01
N MET A 73 3.65 -8.13 4.39
CA MET A 73 5.05 -8.48 4.12
C MET A 73 5.43 -9.87 4.67
N ARG A 74 4.74 -10.36 5.70
CA ARG A 74 4.99 -11.67 6.33
C ARG A 74 4.24 -12.83 5.66
N ASP A 75 3.30 -12.54 4.77
CA ASP A 75 2.52 -13.55 4.05
C ASP A 75 2.79 -13.41 2.55
N SER A 76 3.68 -14.26 2.04
CA SER A 76 4.04 -14.27 0.61
C SER A 76 2.84 -14.46 -0.33
N SER A 77 1.79 -15.16 0.10
CA SER A 77 0.58 -15.38 -0.71
C SER A 77 -0.25 -14.11 -0.90
N SER A 78 -0.13 -13.17 0.04
CA SER A 78 -0.80 -11.87 0.00
C SER A 78 -0.14 -10.85 -0.93
N GLN A 79 1.05 -11.18 -1.46
CA GLN A 79 1.86 -10.27 -2.29
C GLN A 79 1.57 -10.42 -3.78
N GLN A 80 0.63 -11.29 -4.17
CA GLN A 80 0.23 -11.49 -5.56
C GLN A 80 -1.27 -11.30 -5.72
N ILE A 81 -1.65 -10.50 -6.71
CA ILE A 81 -3.05 -10.24 -7.05
C ILE A 81 -3.24 -10.58 -8.54
N MET A 82 -4.24 -11.43 -8.83
CA MET A 82 -4.65 -11.69 -10.21
C MET A 82 -5.58 -10.57 -10.69
N LEU A 83 -5.23 -9.98 -11.82
CA LEU A 83 -6.01 -8.93 -12.47
C LEU A 83 -6.48 -9.41 -13.84
N THR A 84 -7.66 -8.95 -14.23
CA THR A 84 -8.19 -9.12 -15.59
C THR A 84 -7.83 -7.90 -16.44
N THR A 85 -7.25 -8.12 -17.61
CA THR A 85 -6.91 -7.07 -18.56
C THR A 85 -7.72 -7.20 -19.85
N LYS A 86 -7.96 -6.07 -20.51
CA LYS A 86 -8.61 -6.00 -21.83
C LYS A 86 -7.60 -5.79 -22.97
N GLY A 87 -6.30 -5.92 -22.70
CA GLY A 87 -5.21 -5.61 -23.62
C GLY A 87 -3.98 -5.02 -22.89
N PRO A 88 -3.03 -4.43 -23.64
CA PRO A 88 -1.85 -3.80 -23.06
C PRO A 88 -2.20 -2.69 -22.06
N VAL A 89 -1.52 -2.72 -20.91
CA VAL A 89 -1.73 -1.77 -19.82
C VAL A 89 -0.72 -0.63 -19.94
N GLN A 90 -1.19 0.61 -19.88
CA GLN A 90 -0.36 1.82 -19.86
C GLN A 90 -0.38 2.54 -18.51
N SER A 91 -1.41 2.32 -17.71
CA SER A 91 -1.51 2.91 -16.38
C SER A 91 -2.27 1.99 -15.43
N ILE A 92 -1.85 2.03 -14.16
CA ILE A 92 -2.54 1.40 -13.05
C ILE A 92 -2.94 2.48 -12.04
N ARG A 93 -4.16 2.38 -11.51
CA ARG A 93 -4.68 3.25 -10.46
C ARG A 93 -5.29 2.40 -9.37
N PHE A 94 -5.09 2.77 -8.11
CA PHE A 94 -5.69 2.07 -6.97
C PHE A 94 -5.85 3.01 -5.78
N LEU A 95 -6.73 2.62 -4.87
CA LEU A 95 -6.88 3.26 -3.57
C LEU A 95 -6.00 2.51 -2.54
N LEU A 96 -5.01 3.19 -1.98
CA LEU A 96 -4.30 2.73 -0.80
C LEU A 96 -5.19 2.97 0.42
N GLY A 97 -5.67 1.89 1.02
CA GLY A 97 -6.71 1.89 2.03
C GLY A 97 -7.99 1.20 1.56
N VAL A 98 -9.06 1.39 2.32
CA VAL A 98 -10.40 0.88 2.01
C VAL A 98 -11.34 2.06 1.77
N ASP A 99 -12.40 1.85 0.99
CA ASP A 99 -13.43 2.86 0.81
C ASP A 99 -14.03 3.30 2.16
N SER A 100 -14.26 4.60 2.29
CA SER A 100 -15.02 5.21 3.39
C SER A 100 -16.35 4.50 3.66
N MET A 101 -17.06 4.01 2.64
CA MET A 101 -18.31 3.26 2.82
C MET A 101 -18.11 1.96 3.61
N ALA A 102 -16.96 1.29 3.43
CA ALA A 102 -16.61 0.10 4.22
C ALA A 102 -16.39 0.44 5.69
N ASN A 103 -15.90 1.65 6.01
CA ASN A 103 -15.76 2.12 7.40
C ASN A 103 -17.11 2.45 8.05
N VAL A 104 -18.07 2.96 7.28
CA VAL A 104 -19.40 3.34 7.79
C VAL A 104 -20.30 2.12 8.01
N THR A 105 -20.08 1.05 7.25
CA THR A 105 -20.87 -0.20 7.32
C THR A 105 -20.40 -1.18 8.40
N GLY A 106 -19.31 -0.85 9.10
CA GLY A 106 -18.84 -1.60 10.27
C GLY A 106 -17.89 -2.75 9.94
N VAL A 107 -17.95 -3.81 10.75
CA VAL A 107 -17.04 -4.96 10.65
C VAL A 107 -17.44 -5.86 9.47
N HIS A 108 -16.48 -6.12 8.61
CA HIS A 108 -16.61 -7.08 7.51
C HIS A 108 -15.83 -8.36 7.83
N THR A 109 -16.13 -9.45 7.12
CA THR A 109 -15.36 -10.72 7.20
C THR A 109 -14.33 -10.81 6.07
N GLY A 110 -13.53 -11.89 6.05
CA GLY A 110 -12.56 -12.13 4.97
C GLY A 110 -11.38 -11.16 5.00
N THR A 111 -11.09 -10.46 3.89
CA THR A 111 -9.95 -9.53 3.82
C THR A 111 -10.04 -8.38 4.82
N LEU A 112 -11.24 -8.00 5.19
CA LEU A 112 -11.54 -6.89 6.08
C LEU A 112 -11.88 -7.35 7.51
N ASP A 113 -11.59 -8.61 7.85
CA ASP A 113 -11.80 -9.15 9.18
C ASP A 113 -10.92 -8.42 10.22
N PRO A 114 -11.50 -7.86 11.30
CA PRO A 114 -10.75 -7.24 12.40
C PRO A 114 -9.70 -8.15 13.03
N ALA A 115 -9.86 -9.47 12.97
CA ALA A 115 -8.86 -10.44 13.43
C ALA A 115 -7.51 -10.30 12.69
N LYS A 116 -7.49 -9.68 11.50
CA LYS A 116 -6.26 -9.34 10.78
C LYS A 116 -5.50 -8.15 11.39
N GLY A 117 -6.03 -7.53 12.43
CA GLY A 117 -5.39 -6.45 13.19
C GLY A 117 -5.31 -5.13 12.43
N MET A 118 -6.16 -4.95 11.40
CA MET A 118 -6.21 -3.76 10.54
C MET A 118 -7.51 -2.96 10.74
N PHE A 119 -8.15 -3.12 11.91
CA PHE A 119 -9.34 -2.39 12.31
C PHE A 119 -9.21 -1.94 13.77
N TRP A 120 -9.52 -0.67 14.04
CA TRP A 120 -9.59 -0.15 15.39
C TRP A 120 -11.00 -0.22 15.94
N THR A 121 -11.15 -0.91 17.07
CA THR A 121 -12.42 -0.97 17.79
C THR A 121 -12.77 0.33 18.51
N TRP A 122 -11.78 1.11 18.95
CA TRP A 122 -12.00 2.36 19.71
C TRP A 122 -12.38 3.57 18.86
N ASN A 123 -12.05 3.56 17.57
CA ASN A 123 -12.37 4.63 16.62
C ASN A 123 -13.20 4.14 15.43
N SER A 124 -13.67 2.88 15.50
CA SER A 124 -14.50 2.20 14.48
C SER A 124 -14.07 2.49 13.06
N GLY A 125 -12.83 2.12 12.72
CA GLY A 125 -12.26 2.41 11.41
C GLY A 125 -11.11 1.48 11.04
N TYR A 126 -10.99 1.24 9.74
CA TYR A 126 -9.89 0.49 9.17
C TYR A 126 -8.59 1.30 9.22
N ILE A 127 -7.49 0.58 9.44
CA ILE A 127 -6.12 1.06 9.30
C ILE A 127 -5.77 0.93 7.82
N MET A 128 -5.54 2.05 7.13
CA MET A 128 -5.26 2.03 5.68
C MET A 128 -3.92 1.38 5.38
N ALA A 129 -2.92 1.72 6.19
CA ALA A 129 -1.60 1.13 6.17
C ALA A 129 -0.98 1.11 7.57
N LYS A 130 -0.09 0.15 7.80
CA LYS A 130 0.58 -0.11 9.08
C LYS A 130 2.06 -0.34 8.86
N LEU A 131 2.89 0.32 9.68
CA LEU A 131 4.33 0.10 9.76
C LEU A 131 4.77 0.05 11.22
N GLU A 132 5.44 -1.02 11.63
CA GLU A 132 5.93 -1.21 13.01
C GLU A 132 7.38 -1.69 13.00
N GLY A 133 8.16 -1.26 13.99
CA GLY A 133 9.56 -1.66 14.08
C GLY A 133 10.34 -1.25 15.33
N ARG A 134 11.63 -1.61 15.29
CA ARG A 134 12.84 -1.17 16.05
C ARG A 134 13.40 0.18 15.65
N SER A 135 13.65 1.15 16.53
CA SER A 135 14.61 2.22 16.22
C SER A 135 15.31 2.75 17.49
N PRO A 136 16.66 2.83 17.53
CA PRO A 136 17.38 3.45 18.65
C PRO A 136 16.92 4.89 18.94
N GLN A 137 16.42 5.60 17.93
CA GLN A 137 15.96 6.98 18.03
C GLN A 137 14.54 7.09 18.62
N SER A 138 13.78 6.00 18.69
CA SER A 138 12.45 6.02 19.30
C SER A 138 12.52 6.23 20.81
N THR A 139 11.67 7.13 21.30
CA THR A 139 11.46 7.38 22.74
C THR A 139 10.37 6.49 23.35
N ALA A 140 9.65 5.71 22.55
CA ALA A 140 8.61 4.81 23.04
C ALA A 140 9.19 3.56 23.74
N PRO A 141 8.43 2.90 24.63
CA PRO A 141 8.88 1.72 25.35
C PRO A 141 9.46 0.64 24.44
N GLY A 142 10.61 0.08 24.84
CA GLY A 142 11.30 -0.95 24.06
C GLY A 142 11.89 -0.47 22.74
N ARG A 143 12.06 0.86 22.56
CA ARG A 143 12.55 1.49 21.33
C ARG A 143 11.67 1.23 20.12
N ASN A 144 10.41 0.85 20.33
CA ASN A 144 9.49 0.53 19.26
C ASN A 144 9.04 1.81 18.54
N PHE A 145 8.72 1.72 17.26
CA PHE A 145 7.91 2.72 16.58
C PHE A 145 6.71 2.03 15.93
N THR A 146 5.55 2.68 15.96
CA THR A 146 4.28 2.09 15.51
C THR A 146 3.40 3.13 14.83
N TYR A 147 3.21 2.96 13.52
CA TYR A 147 2.35 3.79 12.69
C TYR A 147 1.17 2.97 12.22
N HIS A 148 0.00 3.24 12.76
CA HIS A 148 -1.25 2.62 12.37
C HIS A 148 -2.13 3.73 11.83
N ILE A 149 -2.18 3.89 10.51
CA ILE A 149 -2.77 5.08 9.92
C ILE A 149 -4.25 4.82 9.57
N GLY A 150 -5.13 5.08 10.53
CA GLY A 150 -6.58 5.13 10.32
C GLY A 150 -7.07 6.56 10.08
N GLY A 151 -8.30 6.71 9.57
CA GLY A 151 -8.90 8.02 9.31
C GLY A 151 -9.74 8.05 8.04
N TYR A 152 -11.06 8.21 8.19
CA TYR A 152 -12.02 8.26 7.08
C TYR A 152 -12.95 9.47 7.12
N LYS A 153 -12.98 10.20 8.24
CA LYS A 153 -13.81 11.40 8.43
C LYS A 153 -13.26 12.57 7.62
N THR A 154 -14.15 13.50 7.27
CA THR A 154 -13.78 14.73 6.56
C THR A 154 -12.67 15.50 7.28
N GLY A 155 -11.59 15.82 6.55
CA GLY A 155 -10.40 16.49 7.09
C GLY A 155 -9.38 15.57 7.76
N GLN A 156 -9.67 14.27 7.85
CA GLN A 156 -8.80 13.25 8.45
C GLN A 156 -8.69 12.01 7.56
N GLN A 157 -9.07 12.10 6.28
CA GLN A 157 -8.97 10.97 5.38
C GLN A 157 -7.50 10.61 5.16
N THR A 158 -7.16 9.33 5.34
CA THR A 158 -5.82 8.80 5.11
C THR A 158 -5.75 7.81 3.95
N ALA A 159 -6.89 7.42 3.38
CA ALA A 159 -6.92 6.70 2.12
C ALA A 159 -6.41 7.61 0.98
N ARG A 160 -5.63 7.05 0.05
CA ARG A 160 -5.01 7.83 -1.04
C ARG A 160 -5.14 7.12 -2.37
N TRP A 161 -5.61 7.85 -3.38
CA TRP A 161 -5.54 7.38 -4.77
C TRP A 161 -4.11 7.51 -5.27
N ILE A 162 -3.60 6.44 -5.86
CA ILE A 162 -2.27 6.38 -6.44
C ILE A 162 -2.43 5.95 -7.90
N THR A 163 -1.77 6.67 -8.80
CA THR A 163 -1.78 6.40 -10.25
C THR A 163 -0.35 6.32 -10.72
N LEU A 164 0.00 5.23 -11.40
CA LEU A 164 1.36 4.97 -11.85
C LEU A 164 1.35 4.62 -13.34
N PRO A 165 2.23 5.24 -14.14
CA PRO A 165 2.45 4.80 -15.51
C PRO A 165 3.08 3.41 -15.50
N VAL A 166 2.59 2.53 -16.37
CA VAL A 166 3.17 1.21 -16.59
C VAL A 166 4.13 1.31 -17.77
N THR A 167 5.42 1.28 -17.48
CA THR A 167 6.47 1.09 -18.50
C THR A 167 6.57 -0.38 -18.87
N ALA A 168 7.19 -0.71 -20.01
CA ALA A 168 7.33 -2.09 -20.52
C ALA A 168 7.62 -3.10 -19.39
N THR A 169 6.71 -4.04 -19.21
CA THR A 169 6.83 -5.14 -18.26
C THR A 169 6.89 -6.46 -19.02
N PRO A 170 7.41 -7.54 -18.40
CA PRO A 170 7.26 -8.88 -18.94
C PRO A 170 5.80 -9.18 -19.28
N ALA A 171 5.57 -10.04 -20.27
CA ALA A 171 4.24 -10.48 -20.63
C ALA A 171 3.49 -11.00 -19.39
N ASN A 172 2.33 -10.40 -19.09
CA ASN A 172 1.42 -10.79 -18.01
C ASN A 172 1.95 -10.66 -16.56
N ARG A 173 3.01 -9.87 -16.30
CA ARG A 173 3.45 -9.56 -14.93
C ARG A 173 3.73 -8.08 -14.74
N LEU A 174 3.13 -7.45 -13.73
CA LEU A 174 3.39 -6.08 -13.29
C LEU A 174 3.92 -6.12 -11.85
N VAL A 175 5.07 -5.49 -11.59
CA VAL A 175 5.66 -5.44 -10.25
C VAL A 175 5.54 -4.02 -9.69
N LEU A 176 4.86 -3.87 -8.55
CA LEU A 176 4.80 -2.64 -7.78
C LEU A 176 5.70 -2.74 -6.56
N ALA A 177 6.72 -1.89 -6.50
CA ALA A 177 7.52 -1.73 -5.29
C ALA A 177 6.86 -0.73 -4.34
N ALA A 178 6.73 -1.10 -3.07
CA ALA A 178 6.29 -0.25 -1.97
C ALA A 178 7.50 0.12 -1.09
N ASP A 179 8.02 1.33 -1.25
CA ASP A 179 9.18 1.85 -0.53
C ASP A 179 8.79 2.49 0.81
N ILE A 180 9.11 1.80 1.91
CA ILE A 180 8.78 2.26 3.26
C ILE A 180 9.52 3.54 3.66
N LEU A 181 10.63 3.89 2.99
CA LEU A 181 11.37 5.11 3.32
C LEU A 181 10.53 6.35 3.03
N GLN A 182 9.57 6.24 2.12
CA GLN A 182 8.65 7.32 1.77
C GLN A 182 7.67 7.67 2.89
N TRP A 183 7.56 6.87 3.97
CA TRP A 183 6.76 7.20 5.16
C TRP A 183 7.36 8.36 5.97
N PHE A 184 8.68 8.54 5.87
CA PHE A 184 9.43 9.53 6.64
C PHE A 184 9.71 10.80 5.80
N GLY A 185 10.01 11.90 6.49
CA GLY A 185 10.29 13.21 5.90
C GLY A 185 9.02 13.89 5.39
N GLY A 186 9.06 14.33 4.12
CA GLY A 186 8.01 15.14 3.51
C GLY A 186 7.94 16.56 4.05
N SER A 187 6.88 17.29 3.67
CA SER A 187 6.67 18.69 4.10
C SER A 187 6.51 18.84 5.61
N ALA A 188 6.00 17.80 6.28
CA ALA A 188 5.83 17.77 7.73
C ALA A 188 7.09 17.29 8.50
N GLY A 189 8.15 16.85 7.80
CA GLY A 189 9.40 16.42 8.42
C GLY A 189 9.24 15.24 9.39
N VAL A 190 8.43 14.24 9.03
CA VAL A 190 8.14 13.09 9.90
C VAL A 190 9.42 12.29 10.17
N THR A 191 9.83 12.18 11.44
CA THR A 191 10.94 11.31 11.86
C THR A 191 10.49 10.38 12.98
N ILE A 192 11.22 9.29 13.19
CA ILE A 192 10.95 8.34 14.28
C ILE A 192 11.22 9.00 15.64
N ALA A 193 12.28 9.81 15.76
CA ALA A 193 12.61 10.50 17.01
C ALA A 193 11.51 11.47 17.46
N SER A 194 10.93 12.22 16.50
CA SER A 194 9.90 13.22 16.78
C SER A 194 8.52 12.59 16.93
N HIS A 195 8.23 11.53 16.17
CA HIS A 195 6.92 10.90 16.09
C HIS A 195 7.06 9.38 16.11
N PRO A 196 7.34 8.73 17.26
CA PRO A 196 7.52 7.29 17.32
C PRO A 196 6.20 6.51 17.23
N VAL A 197 5.06 7.15 17.52
CA VAL A 197 3.74 6.50 17.55
C VAL A 197 2.71 7.37 16.83
N CYS A 198 1.88 6.76 15.98
CA CYS A 198 0.68 7.37 15.42
C CYS A 198 -0.46 6.34 15.42
N HIS A 199 -1.33 6.42 16.44
CA HIS A 199 -2.45 5.48 16.66
C HIS A 199 -3.81 6.18 16.73
N GLU A 200 -3.93 7.35 16.09
CA GLU A 200 -5.16 8.11 16.03
C GLU A 200 -5.24 8.89 14.71
N PRO A 201 -6.45 9.16 14.19
CA PRO A 201 -6.59 10.10 13.09
C PRO A 201 -6.22 11.51 13.53
N GLY A 202 -5.63 12.28 12.62
CA GLY A 202 -5.26 13.66 12.89
C GLY A 202 -4.21 14.18 11.91
N PRO A 203 -3.67 15.39 12.16
CA PRO A 203 -2.70 16.01 11.26
C PRO A 203 -1.47 15.14 10.97
N LEU A 204 -0.95 14.44 11.98
CA LEU A 204 0.19 13.52 11.81
C LEU A 204 -0.16 12.32 10.91
N ALA A 205 -1.32 11.70 11.13
CA ALA A 205 -1.78 10.57 10.32
C ALA A 205 -2.00 10.99 8.85
N VAL A 206 -2.55 12.18 8.63
CA VAL A 206 -2.69 12.79 7.30
C VAL A 206 -1.34 13.07 6.66
N ALA A 207 -0.38 13.62 7.41
CA ALA A 207 0.97 13.90 6.90
C ALA A 207 1.71 12.62 6.50
N ILE A 208 1.64 11.56 7.32
CA ILE A 208 2.19 10.24 6.97
C ILE A 208 1.47 9.68 5.74
N ALA A 209 0.15 9.88 5.64
CA ALA A 209 -0.60 9.44 4.48
C ALA A 209 -0.23 10.16 3.19
N ASP A 210 0.02 11.46 3.25
CA ASP A 210 0.50 12.23 2.11
C ASP A 210 1.90 11.79 1.68
N ASN A 211 2.73 11.43 2.65
CA ASN A 211 4.06 10.87 2.43
C ASN A 211 4.02 9.56 1.63
N TYR A 212 3.24 8.58 2.08
CA TYR A 212 3.19 7.27 1.43
C TYR A 212 2.47 7.26 0.07
N THR A 213 1.89 8.38 -0.39
CA THR A 213 1.41 8.48 -1.80
C THR A 213 2.52 8.25 -2.82
N ARG A 214 3.77 8.54 -2.41
CA ARG A 214 4.98 8.36 -3.21
C ARG A 214 5.63 6.99 -3.00
N MET A 215 5.06 6.13 -2.15
CA MET A 215 5.68 4.85 -1.79
C MET A 215 5.69 3.85 -2.93
N PHE A 216 4.72 3.93 -3.86
CA PHE A 216 4.62 2.96 -4.94
C PHE A 216 5.32 3.41 -6.21
N SER A 217 5.97 2.47 -6.88
CA SER A 217 6.53 2.64 -8.22
C SER A 217 6.44 1.32 -9.00
N VAL A 218 6.34 1.43 -10.32
CA VAL A 218 6.46 0.26 -11.21
C VAL A 218 7.93 -0.10 -11.33
N VAL A 219 8.28 -1.35 -11.02
CA VAL A 219 9.66 -1.85 -11.20
C VAL A 219 9.86 -2.16 -12.67
N LYS A 220 10.93 -1.63 -13.26
CA LYS A 220 11.27 -1.86 -14.67
C LYS A 220 11.88 -3.25 -14.85
N GLU A 221 11.66 -3.81 -16.02
CA GLU A 221 12.36 -5.02 -16.45
C GLU A 221 13.88 -4.75 -16.45
N GLY A 222 14.65 -5.53 -15.67
CA GLY A 222 16.11 -5.41 -15.57
C GLY A 222 16.66 -4.77 -14.28
N GLU A 223 15.83 -4.13 -13.45
CA GLU A 223 16.26 -3.56 -12.14
C GLU A 223 16.34 -4.61 -11.00
N GLN A 224 16.60 -5.87 -11.36
CA GLN A 224 16.81 -7.04 -10.49
C GLN A 224 15.62 -7.47 -9.60
N GLN A 225 15.08 -8.65 -9.91
CA GLN A 225 14.68 -9.59 -8.85
C GLN A 225 15.95 -10.13 -8.20
N PRO A 226 15.95 -10.40 -6.88
CA PRO A 226 16.92 -11.33 -6.29
C PRO A 226 16.77 -12.73 -6.89
#